data_AF-A0A163I550-F1
#
_entry.id   AF-A0A163I550-F1
#
_cell.length_a   1.000
_cell.length_b   1.000
_cell.length_c   1.000
_cell.angle_alpha   90.00
_cell.angle_beta   90.00
_cell.angle_gamma   90.00
#
_symmetry.space_group_name_H-M   'P 1'
#
loop_
_entity.id
_entity.type
_entity.pdbx_description
1 polymer ?
#
loop_
_entity_poly.entity_id
_entity_poly.type
_entity_poly.pdbx_seq_one_letter_code
_entity_poly.pdbx_strand_id
1 'polypeptide(L)'
;MYNPKEFPGEPVEALFELYQKIMEDPNYDNYSKYEEEIDELYGYLRLVSLTKDDLRLLSDVQTLHEKLVHVIIKETNILNKDIKLFEKKKRISEHYGRQSNNNNIGAFFVDFKK
;
A
#
# COMPACT_ATOMS: atom_id res chain seq x y z
N MET A 1 5.66 34.91 -0.41
CA MET A 1 7.10 34.57 -0.42
C MET A 1 7.19 33.07 -0.24
N TYR A 2 7.50 32.34 -1.31
CA TYR A 2 7.76 30.90 -1.23
C TYR A 2 9.17 30.73 -0.68
N ASN A 3 9.31 30.04 0.45
CA ASN A 3 10.60 29.72 1.02
C ASN A 3 10.99 28.35 0.44
N PRO A 4 11.93 28.26 -0.52
CA PRO A 4 12.36 26.96 -1.00
C PRO A 4 13.06 26.28 0.17
N LYS A 5 12.52 25.18 0.67
CA LYS A 5 13.33 24.26 1.46
C LYS A 5 14.50 23.91 0.55
N GLU A 6 15.71 24.32 0.94
CA GLU A 6 16.93 23.88 0.29
C GLU A 6 16.98 22.36 0.45
N PHE A 7 16.62 21.64 -0.60
CA PHE A 7 16.92 20.21 -0.66
C PHE A 7 18.44 20.09 -0.67
N PRO A 8 19.04 19.24 0.18
CA PRO A 8 20.50 19.13 0.31
C PRO A 8 21.14 18.36 -0.87
N GLY A 9 20.69 18.60 -2.11
CA GLY A 9 21.13 17.93 -3.34
C GLY A 9 20.32 18.35 -4.57
N GLU A 10 20.66 17.84 -5.76
CA GLU A 10 19.83 18.05 -6.95
C GLU A 10 18.48 17.33 -6.78
N PRO A 11 17.33 17.96 -7.10
CA PRO A 11 16.00 17.38 -6.83
C PRO A 11 15.78 16.01 -7.50
N VAL A 12 16.46 15.76 -8.63
CA VAL A 12 16.41 14.49 -9.35
C VAL A 12 17.17 13.39 -8.59
N GLU A 13 18.34 13.71 -8.03
CA GLU A 13 19.11 12.78 -7.21
C GLU A 13 18.35 12.40 -5.94
N ALA A 14 17.78 13.39 -5.25
CA ALA A 14 16.94 13.16 -4.07
C ALA A 14 15.74 12.24 -4.38
N LEU A 15 15.08 12.46 -5.53
CA LEU A 15 14.00 11.59 -5.99
C LEU A 15 14.49 10.16 -6.23
N PHE A 16 15.65 9.99 -6.86
CA PHE A 16 16.23 8.68 -7.11
C PHE A 16 16.62 7.95 -5.84
N GLU A 17 17.24 8.63 -4.87
CA GLU A 17 17.58 8.05 -3.57
C GLU A 17 16.33 7.59 -2.81
N LEU A 18 15.24 8.37 -2.84
CA LEU A 18 13.96 7.97 -2.25
C LEU A 18 13.43 6.69 -2.88
N TYR A 19 13.44 6.59 -4.21
CA TYR A 19 13.01 5.37 -4.89
C TYR A 19 13.93 4.19 -4.57
N GLN A 20 15.25 4.38 -4.46
CA GLN A 20 16.16 3.32 -4.02
C GLN A 20 15.82 2.83 -2.61
N LYS A 21 15.57 3.76 -1.68
CA LYS A 21 15.19 3.46 -0.30
C LYS A 21 13.86 2.71 -0.21
N ILE A 22 12.87 3.10 -1.00
CA ILE A 22 11.58 2.40 -1.06
C ILE A 22 11.77 0.97 -1.61
N MET A 23 12.70 0.80 -2.55
CA MET A 23 12.99 -0.50 -3.17
C MET A 23 13.79 -1.45 -2.27
N GLU A 24 14.34 -1.02 -1.13
CA GLU A 24 14.91 -1.91 -0.10
C GLU A 24 13.85 -2.82 0.52
N ASP A 25 12.63 -2.31 0.70
CA ASP A 25 11.45 -3.03 1.15
C ASP A 25 10.23 -2.55 0.35
N PRO A 26 10.01 -3.10 -0.87
CA PRO A 26 9.02 -2.60 -1.79
C PRO A 26 7.62 -3.08 -1.37
N ASN A 27 6.86 -2.18 -0.76
CA ASN A 27 5.45 -2.39 -0.43
C ASN A 27 4.71 -1.05 -0.36
N TYR A 28 3.38 -1.10 -0.39
CA TYR A 28 2.56 0.11 -0.34
C TYR A 28 2.78 0.94 0.94
N ASP A 29 2.87 0.28 2.09
CA ASP A 29 3.02 0.95 3.38
C ASP A 29 4.34 1.74 3.46
N ASN A 30 5.41 1.22 2.86
CA ASN A 30 6.68 1.92 2.77
C ASN A 30 6.62 3.10 1.80
N TYR A 31 6.00 2.91 0.62
CA TYR A 31 5.80 4.00 -0.35
C TYR A 31 5.01 5.18 0.25
N SER A 32 3.89 4.89 0.93
CA SER A 32 3.00 5.92 1.49
C SER A 32 3.67 6.86 2.49
N LYS A 33 4.77 6.44 3.13
CA LYS A 33 5.56 7.28 4.04
C LYS A 33 6.30 8.41 3.34
N TYR A 34 6.57 8.25 2.04
CA TYR A 34 7.34 9.19 1.23
C TYR A 34 6.50 9.85 0.13
N GLU A 35 5.21 9.52 0.02
CA GLU A 35 4.32 10.01 -1.05
C GLU A 35 4.30 11.54 -1.13
N GLU A 36 4.11 12.23 -0.01
CA GLU A 36 4.11 13.70 0.05
C GLU A 36 5.45 14.30 -0.41
N GLU A 37 6.57 13.69 -0.01
CA GLU A 37 7.91 14.16 -0.37
C GLU A 37 8.20 13.95 -1.87
N ILE A 38 7.76 12.82 -2.42
CA ILE A 38 7.83 12.52 -3.86
C ILE A 38 7.00 13.54 -4.66
N ASP A 39 5.79 13.84 -4.21
CA ASP A 39 4.90 14.82 -4.85
C ASP A 39 5.49 16.23 -4.82
N GLU A 40 6.08 16.63 -3.69
CA GLU A 40 6.81 17.89 -3.57
C GLU A 40 7.95 17.95 -4.59
N LEU A 41 8.80 16.92 -4.66
CA LEU A 41 9.93 16.85 -5.59
C LEU A 41 9.47 16.92 -7.06
N TYR A 42 8.43 16.18 -7.45
CA TYR A 42 7.86 16.31 -8.79
C TYR A 42 7.29 17.71 -9.06
N GLY A 43 6.72 18.36 -8.05
CA GLY A 43 6.29 19.75 -8.12
C GLY A 43 7.44 20.70 -8.45
N TYR A 44 8.59 20.54 -7.79
CA TYR A 44 9.80 21.32 -8.08
C TYR A 44 10.38 21.01 -9.46
N LEU A 45 10.44 19.72 -9.84
CA LEU A 45 10.97 19.28 -11.13
C LEU A 45 10.22 19.87 -12.33
N ARG A 46 8.93 20.19 -12.16
CA ARG A 46 8.13 20.87 -13.21
C ARG A 46 8.52 22.34 -13.42
N LEU A 47 9.18 22.96 -12.46
CA LEU A 47 9.53 24.39 -12.48
C LEU A 47 10.98 24.65 -12.89
N VAL A 48 11.82 23.62 -12.96
CA VAL A 48 13.24 23.73 -13.26
C VAL A 48 13.56 23.20 -14.67
N SER A 49 14.63 23.73 -15.26
CA SER A 49 15.18 23.21 -16.51
C SER A 49 16.05 21.99 -16.23
N LEU A 50 15.70 20.85 -16.83
CA LEU A 50 16.41 19.58 -16.67
C LEU A 50 17.57 19.47 -17.67
N THR A 51 18.68 18.94 -17.20
CA THR A 51 19.84 18.59 -18.02
C THR A 51 19.65 17.20 -18.67
N LYS A 52 20.59 16.79 -19.53
CA LYS A 52 20.54 15.46 -20.13
C LYS A 52 20.80 14.34 -19.12
N ASP A 53 21.63 14.61 -18.11
CA ASP A 53 21.94 13.61 -17.09
C ASP A 53 20.76 13.46 -16.11
N ASP A 54 20.06 14.55 -15.78
CA ASP A 54 18.78 14.52 -15.08
C ASP A 54 17.76 13.61 -15.77
N LEU A 55 17.62 13.74 -17.09
CA LEU A 55 16.68 12.94 -17.88
C LEU A 55 17.04 11.44 -17.85
N ARG A 56 18.32 11.10 -17.78
CA ARG A 56 18.77 9.70 -17.63
C ARG A 56 18.38 9.17 -16.26
N LEU A 57 18.66 9.94 -15.20
CA LEU A 57 18.32 9.56 -13.84
C LEU A 57 16.79 9.41 -13.67
N LEU A 58 16.00 10.30 -14.28
CA LEU A 58 14.54 10.19 -14.29
C LEU A 58 14.04 8.93 -15.04
N SER A 59 14.76 8.48 -16.07
CA SER A 59 14.46 7.21 -16.73
C SER A 59 14.70 6.01 -15.79
N ASP A 60 15.73 6.09 -14.94
CA ASP A 60 16.00 5.06 -13.93
C ASP A 60 14.93 5.11 -12.83
N VAL A 61 14.54 6.31 -12.37
CA VAL A 61 13.41 6.52 -11.44
C VAL A 61 12.13 5.91 -12.00
N GLN A 62 11.81 6.14 -13.28
CA GLN A 62 10.64 5.55 -13.92
C GLN A 62 10.69 4.02 -13.87
N THR A 63 11.86 3.43 -14.14
CA THR A 63 12.03 1.98 -14.08
C THR A 63 11.81 1.43 -12.67
N LEU A 64 12.28 2.14 -11.63
CA LEU A 64 12.03 1.78 -10.24
C LEU A 64 10.54 1.91 -9.87
N HIS A 65 9.89 2.97 -10.33
CA HIS A 65 8.46 3.19 -10.14
C HIS A 65 7.63 2.05 -10.75
N GLU A 66 7.90 1.66 -11.99
CA GLU A 66 7.19 0.56 -12.65
C GLU A 66 7.35 -0.77 -11.90
N LYS A 67 8.55 -1.05 -11.38
CA LYS A 67 8.80 -2.23 -10.54
C LYS A 67 7.98 -2.19 -9.25
N LEU A 68 7.96 -1.04 -8.57
CA LEU A 68 7.20 -0.84 -7.34
C LEU A 68 5.69 -1.03 -7.59
N VAL A 69 5.16 -0.43 -8.64
CA VAL A 69 3.75 -0.58 -9.05
C VAL A 69 3.40 -2.06 -9.26
N HIS A 70 4.27 -2.83 -9.92
CA HIS A 70 4.04 -4.26 -10.12
C HIS A 70 4.00 -5.05 -8.80
N VAL A 71 4.84 -4.68 -7.83
CA VAL A 71 4.81 -5.29 -6.48
C VAL A 71 3.50 -4.96 -5.77
N ILE A 72 3.11 -3.68 -5.74
CA ILE A 72 1.88 -3.23 -5.08
C ILE A 72 0.63 -3.87 -5.72
N ILE A 73 0.60 -4.04 -7.03
CA ILE A 73 -0.50 -4.74 -7.72
C ILE A 73 -0.57 -6.21 -7.28
N LYS A 74 0.58 -6.88 -7.09
CA LYS A 74 0.59 -8.26 -6.57
C LYS A 74 0.06 -8.32 -5.14
N GLU A 75 0.48 -7.40 -4.27
CA GLU A 75 -0.03 -7.29 -2.90
C GLU A 75 -1.55 -7.11 -2.89
N THR A 76 -2.05 -6.16 -3.69
CA THR A 76 -3.48 -5.91 -3.86
C THR A 76 -4.25 -7.15 -4.31
N ASN A 77 -3.68 -7.94 -5.22
CA ASN A 77 -4.28 -9.19 -5.67
C ASN A 77 -4.31 -10.27 -4.59
N ILE A 78 -3.32 -10.33 -3.71
CA ILE A 78 -3.29 -11.25 -2.56
C ILE A 78 -4.38 -10.84 -1.56
N LEU A 79 -4.41 -9.57 -1.16
CA LEU A 79 -5.41 -9.04 -0.24
C LEU A 79 -6.84 -9.27 -0.75
N ASN A 80 -7.09 -9.06 -2.04
CA ASN A 80 -8.39 -9.34 -2.65
C ASN A 80 -8.80 -10.82 -2.58
N LYS A 81 -7.85 -11.76 -2.68
CA LYS A 81 -8.13 -13.19 -2.50
C LYS A 81 -8.47 -13.50 -1.05
N ASP A 82 -7.75 -12.91 -0.11
CA ASP A 82 -7.97 -13.11 1.32
C ASP A 82 -9.32 -12.56 1.75
N ILE A 83 -9.72 -11.37 1.29
CA ILE A 83 -11.05 -10.80 1.52
C ILE A 83 -12.14 -11.78 1.06
N LYS A 84 -12.04 -12.30 -0.17
CA LYS A 84 -13.00 -13.29 -0.69
C LYS A 84 -13.04 -14.57 0.14
N LEU A 85 -11.89 -15.02 0.63
CA LEU A 85 -11.80 -16.19 1.50
C LEU A 85 -12.47 -15.92 2.86
N PHE A 86 -12.21 -14.77 3.47
CA PHE A 86 -12.83 -14.36 4.74
C PHE A 86 -14.34 -14.19 4.62
N GLU A 87 -14.83 -13.60 3.52
CA GLU A 87 -16.27 -13.52 3.25
C GLU A 87 -16.90 -14.91 3.11
N LYS A 88 -16.22 -15.84 2.41
CA LYS A 88 -16.70 -17.23 2.30
C LYS A 88 -16.76 -17.89 3.68
N LYS A 89 -15.71 -17.75 4.50
CA LYS A 89 -15.69 -18.26 5.88
C LYS A 89 -16.78 -17.66 6.75
N LYS A 90 -17.01 -16.34 6.65
CA LYS A 90 -18.08 -15.63 7.35
C LYS A 90 -19.47 -16.18 6.96
N ARG A 91 -19.76 -16.31 5.66
CA ARG A 91 -21.03 -16.90 5.18
C ARG A 91 -21.25 -18.32 5.71
N ILE A 92 -20.20 -19.14 5.71
CA ILE A 92 -20.26 -20.51 6.25
C ILE A 92 -20.54 -20.49 7.76
N SER A 93 -19.83 -19.66 8.52
CA SER A 93 -20.03 -19.51 9.97
C SER A 93 -21.44 -19.02 10.29
N GLU A 94 -21.96 -18.04 9.55
CA GLU A 94 -23.34 -17.57 9.72
C GLU A 94 -24.37 -18.64 9.37
N HIS A 95 -24.12 -19.44 8.33
CA HIS A 95 -25.00 -20.54 7.94
C HIS A 95 -25.06 -21.63 9.01
N TYR A 96 -23.91 -22.05 9.55
CA TYR A 96 -23.86 -22.99 10.67
C TYR A 96 -24.43 -22.40 11.97
N GLY A 97 -24.20 -21.11 12.25
CA GLY A 97 -24.80 -20.42 13.38
C GLY A 97 -26.33 -20.40 13.29
N ARG A 98 -26.88 -20.14 12.10
CA ARG A 98 -28.33 -20.18 11.86
C ARG A 98 -28.90 -21.60 11.89
N GLN A 99 -28.21 -22.61 11.35
CA GLN A 99 -28.62 -24.01 11.46
C GLN A 99 -28.56 -24.53 12.89
N SER A 100 -27.53 -24.16 13.65
CA SER A 100 -27.44 -24.45 15.09
C SER A 100 -28.59 -23.80 15.86
N ASN A 101 -28.94 -22.55 15.55
CA ASN A 101 -30.05 -21.85 16.22
C ASN A 101 -31.43 -22.40 15.82
N ASN A 102 -31.63 -22.78 14.56
CA ASN A 102 -32.87 -23.40 14.09
C ASN A 102 -33.04 -24.85 14.61
N ASN A 103 -31.93 -25.58 14.83
CA ASN A 103 -31.96 -26.89 15.48
C ASN A 103 -31.90 -26.81 17.02
N ASN A 104 -31.70 -25.62 17.59
CA ASN A 104 -31.80 -25.32 19.03
C ASN A 104 -33.14 -24.65 19.40
N ILE A 105 -34.24 -25.07 18.76
CA ILE A 105 -35.52 -25.16 19.47
C ILE A 105 -35.38 -26.31 20.48
N GLY A 106 -34.64 -26.05 21.56
CA GLY A 106 -34.17 -27.08 22.48
C GLY A 106 -32.78 -26.82 23.02
N ALA A 107 -32.39 -25.56 23.22
CA ALA A 107 -31.27 -25.26 24.11
C ALA A 107 -31.62 -25.78 25.52
N PHE A 108 -31.18 -27.01 25.78
CA PHE A 108 -31.11 -27.63 27.10
C PHE A 108 -30.19 -26.81 27.99
N PHE A 109 -30.70 -25.69 28.51
CA PHE A 109 -30.21 -25.15 29.77
C PHE A 109 -30.79 -26.02 30.87
N VAL A 110 -30.10 -27.11 31.19
CA VAL A 110 -30.37 -27.89 32.40
C VAL A 110 -29.95 -27.01 33.58
N ASP A 111 -30.92 -26.33 34.17
CA ASP A 111 -30.78 -25.64 35.46
C ASP A 111 -30.47 -26.71 36.51
N PHE A 112 -29.18 -26.92 36.81
CA PHE A 112 -28.77 -27.70 37.97
C PHE A 112 -29.07 -26.88 39.23
N LYS A 113 -30.34 -26.85 39.65
CA LYS A 113 -30.70 -26.47 41.00
C LYS A 113 -30.50 -27.68 41.92
N LYS A 114 -29.62 -27.47 42.88
CA LYS A 114 -29.16 -28.40 43.91
C LYS A 114 -30.20 -28.58 45.00
#